data_AF-A0A6A5AJE9-F1
#
_entry.id   AF-A0A6A5AJE9-F1
#
_cell.length_a   1.000
_cell.length_b   1.000
_cell.length_c   1.000
_cell.angle_alpha   90.00
_cell.angle_beta   90.00
_cell.angle_gamma   90.00
#
_symmetry.space_group_name_H-M   'P 1'
#
loop_
_entity.id
_entity.type
_entity.pdbx_description
1 polymer ?
#
loop_
_entity_poly.entity_id
_entity_poly.type
_entity_poly.pdbx_seq_one_letter_code
_entity_poly.pdbx_strand_id
1 'polypeptide(L)'
;MLILIQVATQRILPYSLEDVSEAYWHAEKSFGEYVLRHEFVHPRLMASINGDIDYTHEEVGNHIQRISDKVLMGRFCDDHRAICVLRSVMNDEMYPLEANTWTTDTRQWMLAERLGPAQTRVRQYYSIDHPCTERGYVPLWEYARMCGVTHAIDDADVLEKVQLNRQAKHLCSRAQFARHF
;
A
#
# COMPACT_ATOMS: atom_id res chain seq x y z
N MET A 1 8.59 -10.02 18.47
CA MET A 1 7.64 -8.89 18.42
C MET A 1 7.30 -8.59 16.97
N LEU A 2 6.10 -8.08 16.68
CA LEU A 2 5.61 -7.81 15.33
C LEU A 2 5.26 -6.33 15.17
N ILE A 3 5.37 -5.81 13.96
CA ILE A 3 5.02 -4.44 13.61
C ILE A 3 3.65 -4.43 12.91
N LEU A 4 2.81 -3.48 13.30
CA LEU A 4 1.61 -3.11 12.56
C LEU A 4 1.72 -1.63 12.21
N ILE A 5 1.69 -1.33 10.91
CA ILE A 5 1.62 0.05 10.43
C ILE A 5 0.16 0.35 10.16
N GLN A 6 -0.36 1.43 10.74
CA GLN A 6 -1.70 1.93 10.48
C GLN A 6 -1.65 3.43 10.27
N VAL A 7 -2.38 3.92 9.29
CA VAL A 7 -2.54 5.34 9.04
C VAL A 7 -3.95 5.60 8.54
N ALA A 8 -4.53 6.66 9.09
CA ALA A 8 -5.78 7.24 8.62
C ALA A 8 -5.53 8.70 8.23
N THR A 9 -6.10 9.12 7.10
CA THR A 9 -6.06 10.51 6.65
C THR A 9 -7.43 10.95 6.15
N GLN A 10 -7.70 12.26 6.23
CA GLN A 10 -8.87 12.88 5.64
C GLN A 10 -8.48 14.20 5.01
N ARG A 11 -9.08 14.51 3.86
CA ARG A 11 -8.91 15.76 3.13
C ARG A 11 -10.16 16.12 2.34
N ILE A 12 -10.32 17.39 2.01
CA ILE A 12 -11.35 17.88 1.08
C ILE A 12 -10.61 18.39 -0.15
N LEU A 13 -11.00 17.90 -1.32
CA LEU A 13 -10.45 18.28 -2.61
C LEU A 13 -11.45 19.19 -3.35
N PRO A 14 -10.98 20.26 -4.02
CA PRO A 14 -11.81 21.21 -4.74
C PRO A 14 -12.18 20.70 -6.15
N TYR A 15 -12.52 19.41 -6.26
CA TYR A 15 -12.82 18.73 -7.52
C TYR A 15 -14.08 17.87 -7.39
N SER A 16 -14.69 17.55 -8.54
CA SER A 16 -15.87 16.67 -8.61
C SER A 16 -15.53 15.26 -8.10
N LEU A 17 -16.55 14.48 -7.77
CA LEU A 17 -16.33 13.09 -7.32
C LEU A 17 -15.74 12.26 -8.46
N GLU A 18 -16.20 12.51 -9.68
CA GLU A 18 -15.78 11.87 -10.92
C GLU A 18 -14.27 12.02 -11.12
N ASP A 19 -13.79 13.27 -11.15
CA ASP A 19 -12.37 13.58 -11.34
C ASP A 19 -11.51 12.94 -10.23
N VAL A 20 -11.96 13.06 -8.98
CA VAL A 20 -11.22 12.51 -7.83
C VAL A 20 -11.16 10.98 -7.89
N SER A 21 -12.27 10.32 -8.26
CA SER A 21 -12.35 8.86 -8.34
C SER A 21 -11.48 8.29 -9.45
N GLU A 22 -11.44 8.96 -10.61
CA GLU A 22 -10.61 8.56 -11.75
C GLU A 22 -9.14 8.80 -11.43
N ALA A 23 -8.79 10.00 -10.98
CA ALA A 23 -7.42 10.32 -10.65
C ALA A 23 -6.88 9.43 -9.52
N TYR A 24 -7.69 9.10 -8.50
CA TYR A 24 -7.27 8.16 -7.45
C TYR A 24 -7.06 6.72 -7.96
N TRP A 25 -7.84 6.27 -8.95
CA TRP A 25 -7.65 4.94 -9.53
C TRP A 25 -6.31 4.81 -10.25
N HIS A 26 -5.97 5.81 -11.06
CA HIS A 26 -4.69 5.85 -11.77
C HIS A 26 -3.51 6.07 -10.82
N ALA A 27 -3.70 6.97 -9.87
CA ALA A 27 -2.79 7.25 -8.79
C ALA A 27 -2.26 6.01 -8.10
N GLU A 28 -3.18 5.18 -7.61
CA GLU A 28 -2.83 3.99 -6.82
C GLU A 28 -2.01 3.00 -7.66
N LYS A 29 -2.37 2.80 -8.94
CA LYS A 29 -1.62 1.95 -9.89
C LYS A 29 -0.20 2.45 -10.14
N SER A 30 0.03 3.76 -10.11
CA SER A 30 1.34 4.38 -10.29
C SER A 30 2.11 4.65 -8.99
N PHE A 31 1.52 4.37 -7.83
CA PHE A 31 2.08 4.80 -6.55
C PHE A 31 3.45 4.18 -6.27
N GLY A 32 3.62 2.89 -6.61
CA GLY A 32 4.89 2.19 -6.49
C GLY A 32 6.01 2.86 -7.28
N GLU A 33 5.73 3.31 -8.51
CA GLU A 33 6.69 4.01 -9.38
C GLU A 33 7.17 5.31 -8.74
N TYR A 34 6.21 6.09 -8.23
CA TYR A 34 6.49 7.37 -7.57
C TYR A 34 7.36 7.22 -6.33
N VAL A 35 7.09 6.20 -5.50
CA VAL A 35 7.76 6.00 -4.21
C VAL A 35 9.09 5.29 -4.35
N LEU A 36 9.16 4.22 -5.15
CA LEU A 36 10.34 3.35 -5.25
C LEU A 36 11.36 3.86 -6.27
N ARG A 37 10.94 4.69 -7.25
CA ARG A 37 11.82 5.29 -8.27
C ARG A 37 12.71 4.24 -8.95
N HIS A 38 14.01 4.25 -8.68
CA HIS A 38 14.97 3.33 -9.29
C HIS A 38 14.85 1.88 -8.79
N GLU A 39 14.18 1.64 -7.66
CA GLU A 39 13.93 0.30 -7.13
C GLU A 39 12.60 -0.29 -7.64
N PHE A 40 11.82 0.52 -8.38
CA PHE A 40 10.52 0.15 -8.90
C PHE A 40 10.62 -0.98 -9.92
N VAL A 41 9.73 -1.95 -9.78
CA VAL A 41 9.48 -2.99 -10.77
C VAL A 41 8.01 -2.87 -11.15
N HIS A 42 7.74 -2.80 -12.45
CA HIS A 42 6.37 -2.72 -12.93
C HIS A 42 5.55 -3.91 -12.45
N PRO A 43 4.40 -3.68 -11.80
CA PRO A 43 3.46 -4.74 -11.45
C PRO A 43 3.07 -5.56 -12.68
N ARG A 44 3.02 -6.88 -12.51
CA ARG A 44 2.44 -7.77 -13.51
C ARG A 44 0.94 -7.85 -13.31
N LEU A 45 0.16 -7.32 -14.25
CA LEU A 45 -1.29 -7.52 -14.28
C LEU A 45 -1.60 -8.98 -14.61
N MET A 46 -2.25 -9.68 -13.69
CA MET A 46 -2.60 -11.10 -13.82
C MET A 46 -4.02 -11.28 -14.33
N ALA A 47 -4.95 -10.43 -13.86
CA ALA A 47 -6.32 -10.38 -14.35
C ALA A 47 -6.89 -8.97 -14.17
N SER A 48 -7.84 -8.61 -15.03
CA SER A 48 -8.63 -7.39 -14.88
C SER A 48 -10.09 -7.68 -15.21
N ILE A 49 -11.01 -7.16 -14.41
CA ILE A 49 -12.45 -7.33 -14.58
C ILE A 49 -13.05 -5.94 -14.78
N ASN A 50 -13.60 -5.71 -15.97
CA ASN A 50 -14.30 -4.49 -16.37
C ASN A 50 -13.49 -3.19 -16.18
N GLY A 51 -12.16 -3.26 -15.99
CA GLY A 51 -11.28 -2.11 -15.75
C GLY A 51 -11.33 -1.53 -14.33
N ASP A 52 -12.21 -2.05 -13.48
CA ASP A 52 -12.42 -1.58 -12.10
C ASP A 52 -11.88 -2.54 -11.04
N ILE A 53 -11.53 -3.77 -11.40
CA ILE A 53 -10.90 -4.73 -10.49
C ILE A 53 -9.65 -5.28 -11.17
N ASP A 54 -8.50 -5.12 -10.53
CA ASP A 54 -7.23 -5.65 -10.99
C ASP A 54 -6.67 -6.64 -9.97
N TYR A 55 -6.14 -7.75 -10.48
CA TYR A 55 -5.29 -8.65 -9.74
C TYR A 55 -3.86 -8.50 -10.26
N THR A 56 -2.93 -8.08 -9.39
CA THR A 56 -1.54 -7.81 -9.74
C THR A 56 -0.59 -8.67 -8.92
N HIS A 57 0.59 -8.92 -9.48
CA HIS A 57 1.76 -9.38 -8.75
C HIS A 57 2.79 -8.26 -8.74
N GLU A 58 3.18 -7.85 -7.54
CA GLU A 58 3.99 -6.67 -7.26
C GLU A 58 5.25 -7.07 -6.49
N GLU A 59 6.36 -6.39 -6.79
CA GLU A 59 7.63 -6.56 -6.12
C GLU A 59 8.03 -5.23 -5.50
N VAL A 60 8.10 -5.17 -4.17
CA VAL A 60 8.45 -3.97 -3.41
C VAL A 60 9.68 -4.22 -2.54
N GLY A 61 10.45 -3.18 -2.26
CA GLY A 61 11.69 -3.29 -1.49
C GLY A 61 12.91 -2.96 -2.33
N ASN A 62 14.09 -3.31 -1.82
CA ASN A 62 15.37 -2.89 -2.38
C ASN A 62 16.13 -4.07 -3.00
N HIS A 63 17.32 -3.80 -3.53
CA HIS A 63 18.19 -4.80 -4.15
C HIS A 63 18.71 -5.87 -3.19
N ILE A 64 18.60 -5.68 -1.87
CA ILE A 64 19.05 -6.63 -0.83
C ILE A 64 17.92 -7.60 -0.50
N GLN A 65 16.70 -7.09 -0.29
CA GLN A 65 15.54 -7.90 0.04
C GLN A 65 14.28 -7.28 -0.58
N ARG A 66 13.53 -8.15 -1.28
CA ARG A 66 12.21 -7.83 -1.85
C ARG A 66 11.08 -8.51 -1.07
N ILE A 67 9.92 -7.90 -1.17
CA ILE A 67 8.63 -8.40 -0.73
C ILE A 67 7.81 -8.55 -2.01
N SER A 68 7.34 -9.76 -2.25
CA SER A 68 6.54 -10.11 -3.41
C SER A 68 5.10 -10.28 -2.95
N ASP A 69 4.23 -9.38 -3.37
CA ASP A 69 2.83 -9.38 -2.98
C ASP A 69 1.94 -9.63 -4.19
N LYS A 70 0.88 -10.40 -3.96
CA LYS A 70 -0.23 -10.51 -4.91
C LYS A 70 -1.37 -9.70 -4.36
N VAL A 71 -1.92 -8.81 -5.16
CA VAL A 71 -2.81 -7.75 -4.67
C VAL A 71 -4.07 -7.71 -5.52
N LEU A 72 -5.22 -7.72 -4.84
CA LEU A 72 -6.50 -7.40 -5.45
C LEU A 72 -6.81 -5.94 -5.15
N MET A 73 -7.02 -5.17 -6.20
CA MET A 73 -7.47 -3.79 -6.11
C MET A 73 -8.81 -3.64 -6.82
N GLY A 74 -9.75 -2.93 -6.20
CA GLY A 74 -11.10 -2.75 -6.73
C GLY A 74 -11.60 -1.33 -6.54
N ARG A 75 -12.29 -0.80 -7.54
CA ARG A 75 -13.00 0.48 -7.52
C ARG A 75 -14.50 0.27 -7.65
N PHE A 76 -15.27 0.94 -6.81
CA PHE A 76 -16.73 0.86 -6.77
C PHE A 76 -17.30 2.27 -6.67
N CYS A 77 -18.11 2.67 -7.64
CA CYS A 77 -18.65 4.03 -7.73
C CYS A 77 -20.18 4.02 -7.75
N ASP A 78 -20.78 5.00 -7.08
CA ASP A 78 -22.17 5.42 -7.20
C ASP A 78 -22.24 6.96 -7.32
N ASP A 79 -23.44 7.52 -7.43
CA ASP A 79 -23.63 8.97 -7.64
C ASP A 79 -23.09 9.86 -6.49
N HIS A 80 -22.90 9.27 -5.31
CA HIS A 80 -22.57 9.97 -4.06
C HIS A 80 -21.16 9.66 -3.56
N ARG A 81 -20.59 8.51 -3.92
CA ARG A 81 -19.28 8.07 -3.45
C ARG A 81 -18.55 7.17 -4.42
N ALA A 82 -17.23 7.17 -4.28
CA ALA A 82 -16.33 6.20 -4.87
C ALA A 82 -15.49 5.55 -3.78
N ILE A 83 -15.32 4.24 -3.87
CA ILE A 83 -14.52 3.44 -2.94
C ILE A 83 -13.44 2.75 -3.75
N CYS A 84 -12.18 2.89 -3.32
CA CYS A 84 -11.08 2.06 -3.81
C CYS A 84 -10.57 1.21 -2.66
N VAL A 85 -10.51 -0.10 -2.86
CA VAL A 85 -10.00 -1.06 -1.88
C VAL A 85 -8.80 -1.78 -2.46
N LEU A 86 -7.85 -2.11 -1.60
CA LEU A 86 -6.69 -2.92 -1.95
C LEU A 86 -6.45 -3.95 -0.85
N ARG A 87 -6.19 -5.19 -1.25
CA ARG A 87 -6.01 -6.32 -0.35
C ARG A 87 -4.94 -7.28 -0.88
N SER A 88 -3.97 -7.62 -0.03
CA SER A 88 -3.04 -8.71 -0.32
C SER A 88 -3.76 -10.08 -0.32
N VAL A 89 -3.43 -10.90 -1.30
CA VAL A 89 -3.82 -12.32 -1.40
C VAL A 89 -2.67 -13.15 -0.85
N MET A 90 -2.74 -13.45 0.46
CA MET A 90 -1.64 -14.10 1.19
C MET A 90 -1.43 -15.57 0.81
N ASN A 91 -2.49 -16.23 0.34
CA ASN A 91 -2.42 -17.58 -0.18
C ASN A 91 -3.23 -17.64 -1.47
N ASP A 92 -2.57 -17.99 -2.56
CA ASP A 92 -3.23 -18.28 -3.83
C ASP A 92 -2.53 -19.47 -4.47
N GLU A 93 -3.29 -20.56 -4.54
CA GLU A 93 -2.87 -21.89 -4.97
C GLU A 93 -2.63 -21.96 -6.50
N MET A 94 -3.21 -21.03 -7.26
CA MET A 94 -3.04 -20.99 -8.72
C MET A 94 -1.68 -20.39 -9.09
N TYR A 95 -1.19 -19.43 -8.30
CA TYR A 95 0.11 -18.78 -8.51
C TYR A 95 0.93 -18.72 -7.22
N PRO A 96 1.37 -19.86 -6.66
CA PRO A 96 2.03 -19.89 -5.36
C PRO A 96 3.34 -19.08 -5.37
N LEU A 97 3.63 -18.43 -4.25
CA LEU A 97 4.94 -17.82 -4.00
C LEU A 97 5.92 -18.88 -3.48
N GLU A 98 7.22 -18.66 -3.63
CA GLU A 98 8.21 -19.55 -3.04
C GLU A 98 8.16 -19.49 -1.51
N ALA A 99 8.44 -20.61 -0.85
CA ALA A 99 8.26 -20.75 0.61
C ALA A 99 9.03 -19.72 1.46
N ASN A 100 10.16 -19.20 0.95
CA ASN A 100 11.00 -18.22 1.65
C ASN A 100 10.75 -16.77 1.17
N THR A 101 9.84 -16.57 0.22
CA THR A 101 9.49 -15.24 -0.28
C THR A 101 8.79 -14.45 0.81
N TRP A 102 9.24 -13.22 1.02
CA TRP A 102 8.57 -12.31 1.94
C TRP A 102 7.32 -11.76 1.27
N THR A 103 6.22 -11.72 2.01
CA THR A 103 4.96 -11.08 1.63
C THR A 103 4.45 -10.27 2.82
N THR A 104 3.61 -9.28 2.55
CA THR A 104 2.95 -8.47 3.58
C THR A 104 1.45 -8.49 3.43
N ASP A 105 0.78 -8.63 4.57
CA ASP A 105 -0.67 -8.53 4.60
C ASP A 105 -1.12 -7.06 4.63
N THR A 106 -1.40 -6.54 3.44
CA THR A 106 -1.79 -5.13 3.23
C THR A 106 -3.31 -5.01 3.07
N ARG A 107 -3.86 -4.00 3.73
CA ARG A 107 -5.27 -3.58 3.61
C ARG A 107 -5.27 -2.09 3.34
N GLN A 108 -6.01 -1.66 2.34
CA GLN A 108 -6.23 -0.24 2.12
C GLN A 108 -7.68 0.01 1.70
N TRP A 109 -8.21 1.12 2.19
CA TRP A 109 -9.54 1.60 1.91
C TRP A 109 -9.48 3.10 1.68
N MET A 110 -9.91 3.54 0.50
CA MET A 110 -10.17 4.93 0.19
C MET A 110 -11.65 5.11 -0.04
N LEU A 111 -12.23 6.13 0.57
CA LEU A 111 -13.60 6.57 0.36
C LEU A 111 -13.58 8.05 -0.06
N ALA A 112 -14.05 8.32 -1.27
CA ALA A 112 -14.34 9.64 -1.78
C ALA A 112 -15.85 9.87 -1.72
N GLU A 113 -16.29 10.99 -1.13
CA GLU A 113 -17.69 11.34 -0.96
C GLU A 113 -17.96 12.72 -1.52
N ARG A 114 -19.02 12.85 -2.32
CA ARG A 114 -19.46 14.13 -2.85
C ARG A 114 -19.97 15.03 -1.72
N LEU A 115 -19.40 16.22 -1.60
CA LEU A 115 -19.91 17.30 -0.75
C LEU A 115 -20.68 18.36 -1.56
N GLY A 116 -20.37 18.49 -2.84
CA GLY A 116 -21.04 19.37 -3.79
C GLY A 116 -20.59 19.09 -5.23
N PRO A 117 -20.98 19.92 -6.21
CA PRO A 117 -20.64 19.69 -7.62
C PRO A 117 -19.13 19.64 -7.90
N ALA A 118 -18.33 20.40 -7.15
CA ALA A 118 -16.88 20.48 -7.28
C ALA A 118 -16.15 20.37 -5.92
N GLN A 119 -16.72 19.61 -4.99
CA GLN A 119 -16.08 19.33 -3.70
C GLN A 119 -16.26 17.87 -3.32
N THR A 120 -15.15 17.25 -2.95
CA THR A 120 -15.11 15.84 -2.58
C THR A 120 -14.31 15.65 -1.31
N ARG A 121 -14.88 14.96 -0.32
CA ARG A 121 -14.16 14.52 0.88
C ARG A 121 -13.51 13.17 0.59
N VAL A 122 -12.21 13.07 0.79
CA VAL A 122 -11.45 11.82 0.68
C VAL A 122 -10.98 11.38 2.05
N ARG A 123 -11.31 10.14 2.42
CA ARG A 123 -10.81 9.44 3.60
C ARG A 123 -10.03 8.24 3.15
N GLN A 124 -8.82 8.06 3.68
CA GLN A 124 -8.00 6.89 3.38
C GLN A 124 -7.55 6.26 4.68
N TYR A 125 -7.73 4.96 4.77
CA TYR A 125 -7.16 4.11 5.81
C TYR A 125 -6.31 3.05 5.14
N TYR A 126 -5.15 2.73 5.71
CA TYR A 126 -4.44 1.53 5.32
C TYR A 126 -3.72 0.92 6.52
N SER A 127 -3.52 -0.39 6.45
CA SER A 127 -2.69 -1.15 7.37
C SER A 127 -1.76 -2.09 6.62
N ILE A 128 -0.55 -2.26 7.15
CA ILE A 128 0.44 -3.21 6.65
C ILE A 128 0.94 -4.00 7.85
N ASP A 129 0.73 -5.32 7.80
CA ASP A 129 1.18 -6.22 8.85
C ASP A 129 2.68 -6.52 8.69
N HIS A 130 3.28 -7.11 9.72
CA HIS A 130 4.67 -7.51 9.72
C HIS A 130 4.95 -8.52 8.59
N PRO A 131 6.05 -8.38 7.82
CA PRO A 131 6.36 -9.31 6.74
C PRO A 131 6.43 -10.76 7.23
N CYS A 132 5.94 -11.67 6.40
CA CYS A 132 6.01 -13.10 6.66
C CYS A 132 6.44 -13.87 5.42
N THR A 133 6.77 -15.13 5.63
CA THR A 133 6.96 -16.16 4.62
C THR A 133 5.92 -17.25 4.87
N GLU A 134 5.88 -18.29 4.03
CA GLU A 134 5.05 -19.47 4.28
C GLU A 134 5.36 -20.11 5.65
N ARG A 135 6.60 -19.97 6.13
CA ARG A 135 7.08 -20.54 7.39
C ARG A 135 6.78 -19.68 8.62
N GLY A 136 6.19 -18.50 8.44
CA GLY A 136 5.87 -17.57 9.51
C GLY A 136 6.55 -16.22 9.37
N TYR A 137 6.48 -15.41 10.43
CA TYR A 137 6.95 -14.03 10.42
C TYR A 137 8.46 -13.92 10.23
N VAL A 138 8.85 -12.92 9.45
CA VAL A 138 10.24 -12.52 9.27
C VAL A 138 10.81 -12.03 10.60
N PRO A 139 12.04 -12.40 10.98
CA PRO A 139 12.68 -11.88 12.19
C PRO A 139 12.74 -10.34 12.22
N LEU A 140 12.40 -9.73 13.35
CA LEU A 140 12.32 -8.26 13.51
C LEU A 140 13.60 -7.55 13.04
N TRP A 141 14.77 -8.06 13.45
CA TRP A 141 16.07 -7.49 13.08
C TRP A 141 16.38 -7.60 11.59
N GLU A 142 15.86 -8.62 10.91
CA GLU A 142 16.02 -8.79 9.47
C GLU A 142 15.18 -7.77 8.72
N TYR A 143 13.92 -7.60 9.15
CA TYR A 143 13.06 -6.55 8.61
C TYR A 143 13.62 -5.14 8.90
N ALA A 144 14.21 -4.93 10.08
CA ALA A 144 14.85 -3.66 10.46
C ALA A 144 16.01 -3.30 9.53
N ARG A 145 16.87 -4.27 9.19
CA ARG A 145 17.96 -4.07 8.21
C ARG A 145 17.41 -3.68 6.84
N MET A 146 16.35 -4.34 6.38
CA MET A 146 15.68 -3.98 5.12
C MET A 146 15.13 -2.55 5.15
N CYS A 147 14.61 -2.10 6.30
CA CYS A 147 14.16 -0.72 6.51
C CYS A 147 15.28 0.32 6.67
N GLY A 148 16.55 -0.11 6.71
CA GLY A 148 17.72 0.75 6.93
C GLY A 148 17.97 1.11 8.40
N VAL A 149 17.39 0.36 9.35
CA VAL A 149 17.60 0.54 10.79
C VAL A 149 18.77 -0.36 11.24
N THR A 150 19.97 0.22 11.35
CA THR A 150 21.22 -0.52 11.64
C THR A 150 21.83 -0.21 13.01
N HIS A 151 21.41 0.86 13.68
CA HIS A 151 21.97 1.33 14.96
C HIS A 151 20.94 1.27 16.09
N ALA A 152 20.28 0.12 16.24
CA ALA A 152 19.35 -0.12 17.33
C ALA A 152 20.01 -0.93 18.46
N ILE A 153 19.55 -0.71 19.69
CA ILE A 153 20.18 -1.23 20.92
C ILE A 153 19.55 -2.56 21.33
N ASP A 154 18.22 -2.65 21.25
CA ASP A 154 17.44 -3.83 21.61
C ASP A 154 16.17 -3.94 20.74
N ASP A 155 15.38 -4.98 20.99
CA ASP A 155 14.12 -5.26 20.28
C ASP A 155 13.12 -4.09 20.36
N ALA A 156 13.03 -3.40 21.50
CA ALA A 156 12.08 -2.30 21.71
C ALA A 156 12.48 -1.06 20.89
N ASP A 157 13.77 -0.72 20.91
CA ASP A 157 14.34 0.38 20.11
C ASP A 157 14.23 0.09 18.59
N VAL A 158 14.43 -1.17 18.16
CA VAL A 158 14.18 -1.56 16.77
C VAL A 158 12.72 -1.33 16.39
N LEU A 159 11.78 -1.79 17.23
CA LEU A 159 10.35 -1.68 16.95
C LEU A 159 9.93 -0.23 16.76
N GLU A 160 10.34 0.65 17.68
CA GLU A 160 10.03 2.08 17.63
C GLU A 160 10.62 2.72 16.36
N LYS A 161 11.90 2.49 16.07
CA LYS A 161 12.58 3.07 14.90
C LYS A 161 11.96 2.63 13.58
N VAL A 162 11.61 1.34 13.45
CA VAL A 162 10.96 0.84 12.23
C VAL A 162 9.55 1.40 12.10
N GLN A 163 8.77 1.43 13.19
CA GLN A 163 7.41 2.01 13.17
C GLN A 163 7.44 3.48 12.74
N LEU A 164 8.30 4.30 13.36
CA LEU A 164 8.44 5.72 13.01
C LEU A 164 8.89 5.91 11.56
N ASN A 165 9.91 5.16 11.11
CA ASN A 165 10.41 5.25 9.74
C ASN A 165 9.31 4.94 8.72
N ARG A 166 8.55 3.86 8.95
CA ARG A 166 7.51 3.40 8.03
C ARG A 166 6.30 4.32 8.04
N GLN A 167 5.80 4.72 9.22
CA GLN A 167 4.69 5.67 9.32
C GLN A 167 5.03 7.00 8.63
N ALA A 168 6.21 7.55 8.87
CA ALA A 168 6.66 8.80 8.25
C ALA A 168 6.73 8.69 6.72
N LYS A 169 7.34 7.62 6.19
CA LYS A 169 7.41 7.37 4.73
C LYS A 169 6.03 7.30 4.11
N HIS A 170 5.10 6.59 4.75
CA HIS A 170 3.76 6.40 4.19
C HIS A 170 2.85 7.62 4.34
N LEU A 171 3.01 8.44 5.39
CA LEU A 171 2.34 9.73 5.52
C LEU A 171 2.88 10.72 4.47
N CYS A 172 4.21 10.81 4.34
CA CYS A 172 4.86 11.74 3.41
C CYS A 172 4.51 11.42 1.95
N SER A 173 4.65 10.16 1.54
CA SER A 173 4.30 9.73 0.17
C SER A 173 2.83 10.04 -0.18
N ARG A 174 1.89 9.80 0.74
CA ARG A 174 0.46 10.09 0.52
C ARG A 174 0.12 11.58 0.55
N ALA A 175 0.84 12.38 1.34
CA ALA A 175 0.71 13.83 1.35
C ALA A 175 1.26 14.45 0.07
N GLN A 176 2.40 13.96 -0.42
CA GLN A 176 2.99 14.40 -1.69
C GLN A 176 2.11 13.99 -2.88
N PHE A 177 1.58 12.76 -2.86
CA PHE A 177 0.63 12.30 -3.86
C PHE A 177 -0.61 13.20 -3.94
N ALA A 178 -1.09 13.71 -2.80
CA ALA A 178 -2.20 14.66 -2.73
C ALA A 178 -1.93 15.99 -3.43
N ARG A 179 -0.66 16.43 -3.55
CA ARG A 179 -0.29 17.71 -4.17
C ARG A 179 -0.33 17.68 -5.69
N HIS A 180 -0.49 16.50 -6.28
CA HIS A 180 -0.61 16.31 -7.72
C HIS A 180 -2.07 16.30 -8.20
N PHE A 181 -3.02 16.54 -7.28
CA PHE A 181 -4.41 16.90 -7.59
C PHE A 181 -4.55 18.42 -7.56
#